data_AF-A0A8H3Z4B3-F1
#
_entry.id   AF-A0A8H3Z4B3-F1
#
_cell.length_a   1.000
_cell.length_b   1.000
_cell.length_c   1.000
_cell.angle_alpha   90.00
_cell.angle_beta   90.00
_cell.angle_gamma   90.00
#
_symmetry.space_group_name_H-M   'P 1'
#
loop_
_entity.id
_entity.type
_entity.pdbx_description
1 polymer ?
#
loop_
_entity_poly.entity_id
_entity_poly.type
_entity_poly.pdbx_seq_one_letter_code
_entity_poly.pdbx_strand_id
1 'polypeptide(L)'
;MISDNFLAILFPDLPEDHQNRSQTENVQNESKAPKLPTTFLSLPSELRQDILIRSYHLTSNEAIQCWNHPIDNGREWLQDFHRTQINAWANTLLLLDEKIIDDVEYVRNQWLEGIETLPPSFLPCCYLLGWQDLTEDERKVIWTSTQTGEEPWKRIHRKLYVLNRQWYYAKASPRSVVRGYNAAAHPPWDKQGGTPRKDENGQNEAKRWKQGPSRIMWEAFSSSHHPSTWKRLQDAVDVDIAWIVQTEKEYQEEIVQTEKECREEPVQTEEEYQERIVRAQAAEHGATSGNPPESFLSGIVKRLTKFRGLF
;
A
#
# COMPACT_ATOMS: atom_id res chain seq x y z
N MET A 1 17.50 -19.76 -33.62
CA MET A 1 16.45 -20.64 -33.06
C MET A 1 15.60 -19.83 -32.08
N ILE A 2 14.79 -18.88 -32.57
CA ILE A 2 13.98 -17.94 -31.76
C ILE A 2 12.48 -17.97 -32.18
N SER A 3 12.07 -18.84 -33.12
CA SER A 3 10.72 -18.79 -33.71
C SER A 3 9.58 -19.17 -32.77
N ASP A 4 9.83 -19.94 -31.72
CA ASP A 4 8.75 -20.59 -30.96
C ASP A 4 8.39 -19.87 -29.65
N ASN A 5 9.24 -18.94 -29.17
CA ASN A 5 8.97 -18.16 -27.95
C ASN A 5 8.10 -16.92 -28.18
N PHE A 6 7.90 -16.50 -29.43
CA PHE A 6 7.17 -15.26 -29.74
C PHE A 6 5.68 -15.37 -29.40
N LEU A 7 5.05 -16.52 -29.66
CA LEU A 7 3.62 -16.73 -29.38
C LEU A 7 3.34 -16.94 -27.89
N ALA A 8 4.27 -17.52 -27.13
CA ALA A 8 4.14 -17.70 -25.69
C ALA A 8 4.16 -16.36 -24.91
N ILE A 9 4.82 -15.34 -25.47
CA ILE A 9 4.80 -13.97 -24.92
C ILE A 9 3.49 -13.24 -25.24
N LEU A 10 2.90 -13.54 -26.41
CA LEU A 10 1.66 -12.89 -26.86
C LEU A 10 0.40 -13.48 -26.22
N PHE A 11 0.42 -14.75 -25.81
CA PHE A 11 -0.76 -15.46 -25.29
C PHE A 11 -0.41 -16.43 -24.15
N PRO A 12 -0.09 -15.94 -22.94
CA PRO A 12 0.33 -16.81 -21.83
C PRO A 12 -0.77 -17.76 -21.31
N ASP A 13 -2.06 -17.48 -21.58
CA ASP A 13 -3.21 -18.17 -20.97
C ASP A 13 -4.15 -18.88 -21.96
N LEU A 14 -3.69 -19.29 -23.16
CA LEU A 14 -4.52 -20.11 -24.04
C LEU A 14 -4.64 -21.54 -23.47
N PRO A 15 -5.83 -21.99 -23.02
CA PRO A 15 -6.01 -23.37 -22.59
C PRO A 15 -5.77 -24.31 -23.78
N GLU A 16 -4.94 -25.32 -23.58
CA GLU A 16 -4.72 -26.40 -24.54
C GLU A 16 -6.02 -27.21 -24.72
N ASP A 17 -6.88 -26.77 -25.63
CA ASP A 17 -8.05 -27.54 -26.05
C ASP A 17 -7.59 -28.73 -26.90
N HIS A 18 -7.29 -29.82 -26.21
CA HIS A 18 -7.21 -31.13 -26.80
C HIS A 18 -8.61 -31.68 -27.13
N GLN A 19 -8.76 -32.08 -28.40
CA GLN A 19 -9.68 -33.11 -28.90
C GLN A 19 -11.15 -32.76 -29.12
N ASN A 20 -11.52 -32.54 -30.40
CA ASN A 20 -12.41 -33.46 -31.10
C ASN A 20 -12.42 -33.17 -32.61
N ARG A 21 -11.70 -34.01 -33.37
CA ARG A 21 -11.74 -33.99 -34.84
C ARG A 21 -12.18 -35.37 -35.34
N SER A 22 -13.50 -35.53 -35.45
CA SER A 22 -14.07 -36.63 -36.23
C SER A 22 -14.09 -36.26 -37.70
N GLN A 23 -13.35 -37.08 -38.43
CA GLN A 23 -13.28 -37.31 -39.87
C GLN A 23 -14.49 -36.86 -40.69
N THR A 24 -14.20 -36.15 -41.78
CA THR A 24 -14.92 -36.30 -43.05
C THR A 24 -13.88 -36.28 -44.16
N GLU A 25 -13.55 -37.48 -44.64
CA GLU A 25 -12.81 -37.70 -45.88
C GLU A 25 -13.76 -37.52 -47.06
N ASN A 26 -13.48 -36.57 -47.93
CA ASN A 26 -13.32 -36.81 -49.36
C ASN A 26 -13.09 -35.47 -50.07
N VAL A 27 -12.08 -35.44 -50.94
CA VAL A 27 -12.00 -34.76 -52.25
C VAL A 27 -10.52 -34.50 -52.59
N GLN A 28 -10.06 -35.36 -53.49
CA GLN A 28 -9.13 -35.12 -54.61
C GLN A 28 -7.80 -34.41 -54.33
N ASN A 29 -6.76 -35.24 -54.45
CA ASN A 29 -5.36 -34.96 -54.73
C ASN A 29 -5.13 -33.78 -55.69
N GLU A 30 -4.81 -32.62 -55.13
CA GLU A 30 -3.85 -31.70 -55.74
C GLU A 30 -2.53 -31.82 -54.99
N SER A 31 -1.46 -32.08 -55.73
CA SER A 31 -0.08 -32.09 -55.25
C SER A 31 0.29 -30.73 -54.65
N LYS A 32 -0.03 -30.52 -53.36
CA LYS A 32 0.44 -29.38 -52.59
C LYS A 32 1.83 -29.71 -52.07
N ALA A 33 2.83 -29.05 -52.64
CA ALA A 33 4.15 -28.95 -52.03
C ALA A 33 3.98 -28.57 -50.54
N PRO A 34 4.79 -29.16 -49.63
CA PRO A 34 4.67 -28.90 -48.20
C PRO A 34 4.81 -27.39 -47.97
N LYS A 35 3.71 -26.75 -47.55
CA LYS A 35 3.72 -25.34 -47.17
C LYS A 35 4.61 -25.25 -45.94
N LEU A 36 5.79 -24.67 -46.10
CA LEU A 36 6.66 -24.34 -44.98
C LEU A 36 5.84 -23.54 -43.95
N PRO A 37 5.98 -23.83 -42.64
CA PRO A 37 5.25 -23.12 -41.61
C PRO A 37 5.57 -21.63 -41.71
N THR A 38 4.55 -20.83 -41.98
CA THR A 38 4.66 -19.38 -42.03
C THR A 38 4.88 -18.87 -40.61
N THR A 39 5.99 -18.18 -40.39
CA THR A 39 6.29 -17.51 -39.11
C THR A 39 5.81 -16.06 -39.16
N PHE A 40 5.58 -15.43 -38.01
CA PHE A 40 5.15 -14.03 -37.94
C PHE A 40 6.05 -13.10 -38.78
N LEU A 41 7.37 -13.27 -38.70
CA LEU A 41 8.35 -12.46 -39.43
C LEU A 41 8.32 -12.67 -40.95
N SER A 42 7.79 -13.81 -41.42
CA SER A 42 7.62 -14.09 -42.86
C SER A 42 6.32 -13.54 -43.45
N LEU A 43 5.41 -13.02 -42.61
CA LEU A 43 4.19 -12.38 -43.08
C LEU A 43 4.50 -11.03 -43.73
N PRO A 44 3.70 -10.58 -44.71
CA PRO A 44 3.69 -9.19 -45.17
C PRO A 44 3.51 -8.21 -44.00
N SER A 45 4.13 -7.03 -44.11
CA SER A 45 4.10 -5.97 -43.08
C SER A 45 2.68 -5.61 -42.66
N GLU A 46 1.74 -5.47 -43.61
CA GLU A 46 0.34 -5.15 -43.32
C GLU A 46 -0.32 -6.18 -42.39
N LEU A 47 -0.05 -7.47 -42.59
CA LEU A 47 -0.60 -8.54 -41.74
C LEU A 47 0.07 -8.56 -40.37
N ARG A 48 1.37 -8.27 -40.29
CA ARG A 48 2.07 -8.15 -38.99
C ARG A 48 1.51 -7.00 -38.17
N GLN A 49 1.30 -5.84 -38.79
CA GLN A 49 0.71 -4.67 -38.16
C GLN A 49 -0.74 -4.94 -37.71
N ASP A 50 -1.57 -5.58 -38.52
CA ASP A 50 -2.95 -5.94 -38.14
C ASP A 50 -2.99 -6.92 -36.94
N ILE A 51 -2.13 -7.95 -36.94
CA ILE A 51 -1.99 -8.87 -35.81
C ILE A 51 -1.58 -8.12 -34.54
N LEU A 52 -0.58 -7.25 -34.64
CA LEU A 52 -0.14 -6.45 -33.51
C LEU A 52 -1.26 -5.53 -33.03
N ILE A 53 -1.91 -4.74 -33.90
CA ILE A 53 -3.03 -3.86 -33.50
C ILE A 53 -4.08 -4.62 -32.68
N ARG A 54 -4.46 -5.83 -33.12
CA ARG A 54 -5.46 -6.67 -32.45
C ARG A 54 -4.98 -7.29 -31.14
N SER A 55 -3.67 -7.44 -30.96
CA SER A 55 -3.11 -8.03 -29.73
C SER A 55 -3.22 -7.11 -28.51
N TYR A 56 -3.45 -5.81 -28.71
CA TYR A 56 -3.69 -4.86 -27.64
C TYR A 56 -5.03 -4.16 -27.85
N HIS A 57 -6.06 -4.66 -27.17
CA HIS A 57 -7.40 -4.08 -27.23
C HIS A 57 -7.56 -2.97 -26.20
N LEU A 58 -7.41 -1.72 -26.64
CA LEU A 58 -7.78 -0.53 -25.87
C LEU A 58 -9.22 -0.63 -25.37
N THR A 59 -10.11 -1.17 -26.20
CA THR A 59 -11.55 -1.31 -25.95
C THR A 59 -11.93 -2.72 -25.49
N SER A 60 -11.01 -3.51 -24.92
CA SER A 60 -11.41 -4.80 -24.36
C SER A 60 -12.47 -4.57 -23.28
N ASN A 61 -13.36 -5.53 -23.04
CA ASN A 61 -14.38 -5.35 -22.00
C ASN A 61 -13.72 -5.10 -20.64
N GLU A 62 -12.56 -5.69 -20.37
CA GLU A 62 -11.75 -5.44 -19.18
C GLU A 62 -11.22 -3.99 -19.14
N ALA A 63 -10.69 -3.47 -20.25
CA ALA A 63 -10.22 -2.09 -20.34
C ALA A 63 -11.39 -1.08 -20.21
N ILE A 64 -12.50 -1.31 -20.92
CA ILE A 64 -13.72 -0.48 -20.85
C ILE A 64 -14.35 -0.52 -19.44
N GLN A 65 -14.25 -1.65 -18.72
CA GLN A 65 -14.71 -1.75 -17.33
C GLN A 65 -13.93 -0.80 -16.41
N CYS A 66 -12.63 -0.59 -16.65
CA CYS A 66 -11.84 0.40 -15.93
C CYS A 66 -12.21 1.86 -16.30
N TRP A 67 -12.81 2.10 -17.47
CA TRP A 67 -12.99 3.43 -18.06
C TRP A 67 -14.21 4.23 -17.54
N ASN A 68 -15.24 3.57 -17.00
CA ASN A 68 -16.55 4.20 -16.76
C ASN A 68 -16.87 4.57 -15.29
N HIS A 69 -15.87 4.96 -14.49
CA HIS A 69 -16.10 5.29 -13.08
C HIS A 69 -16.74 6.68 -12.87
N PRO A 70 -17.80 6.83 -12.03
CA PRO A 70 -18.54 8.10 -11.88
C PRO A 70 -17.90 9.19 -11.01
N ILE A 71 -16.93 8.84 -10.16
CA ILE A 71 -16.45 9.75 -9.08
C ILE A 71 -15.25 10.60 -9.51
N ASP A 72 -14.64 10.31 -10.65
CA ASP A 72 -13.61 11.17 -11.22
C ASP A 72 -13.62 11.07 -12.73
N ASN A 73 -13.24 12.16 -13.39
CA ASN A 73 -12.85 12.18 -14.79
C ASN A 73 -11.58 11.36 -14.99
N GLY A 74 -11.63 10.04 -14.71
CA GLY A 74 -10.54 9.07 -14.64
C GLY A 74 -9.86 8.78 -15.98
N ARG A 75 -9.86 9.75 -16.89
CA ARG A 75 -9.09 9.75 -18.12
C ARG A 75 -7.61 9.82 -17.84
N GLU A 76 -7.11 10.82 -17.11
CA GLU A 76 -5.66 11.11 -17.10
C GLU A 76 -4.83 9.93 -16.61
N TRP A 77 -5.11 9.40 -15.40
CA TRP A 77 -4.32 8.28 -14.86
C TRP A 77 -4.42 7.00 -15.70
N LEU A 78 -5.56 6.77 -16.35
CA LEU A 78 -5.83 5.58 -17.15
C LEU A 78 -5.22 5.69 -18.53
N GLN A 79 -5.29 6.89 -19.14
CA GLN A 79 -4.54 7.24 -20.33
C GLN A 79 -3.04 7.08 -20.05
N ASP A 80 -2.55 7.56 -18.90
CA ASP A 80 -1.16 7.39 -18.48
C ASP A 80 -0.78 5.92 -18.27
N PHE A 81 -1.66 5.13 -17.66
CA PHE A 81 -1.49 3.68 -17.53
C PHE A 81 -1.37 3.00 -18.90
N HIS A 82 -2.31 3.26 -19.82
CA HIS A 82 -2.27 2.66 -21.16
C HIS A 82 -1.08 3.16 -21.97
N ARG A 83 -0.71 4.46 -21.90
CA ARG A 83 0.52 4.98 -22.50
C ARG A 83 1.75 4.24 -21.98
N THR A 84 1.82 4.01 -20.68
CA THR A 84 2.94 3.28 -20.04
C THR A 84 2.99 1.83 -20.52
N GLN A 85 1.87 1.13 -20.56
CA GLN A 85 1.79 -0.25 -21.05
C GLN A 85 2.16 -0.36 -22.53
N ILE A 86 1.60 0.49 -23.39
CA ILE A 86 1.94 0.54 -24.82
C ILE A 86 3.44 0.74 -25.02
N ASN A 87 4.04 1.70 -24.31
CA ASN A 87 5.46 1.99 -24.44
C ASN A 87 6.32 0.81 -23.96
N ALA A 88 5.95 0.17 -22.84
CA ALA A 88 6.63 -1.02 -22.35
C ALA A 88 6.56 -2.18 -23.35
N TRP A 89 5.38 -2.39 -23.95
CA TRP A 89 5.16 -3.44 -24.93
C TRP A 89 5.92 -3.18 -26.24
N ALA A 90 5.85 -1.95 -26.76
CA ALA A 90 6.61 -1.53 -27.94
C ALA A 90 8.12 -1.70 -27.73
N ASN A 91 8.64 -1.26 -26.58
CA ASN A 91 10.06 -1.43 -26.25
C ASN A 91 10.46 -2.91 -26.20
N THR A 92 9.59 -3.78 -25.66
CA THR A 92 9.83 -5.21 -25.63
C THR A 92 9.89 -5.79 -27.04
N LEU A 93 8.97 -5.41 -27.92
CA LEU A 93 8.95 -5.88 -29.32
C LEU A 93 10.16 -5.37 -30.13
N LEU A 94 10.58 -4.12 -29.92
CA LEU A 94 11.75 -3.54 -30.58
C LEU A 94 13.06 -4.25 -30.21
N LEU A 95 13.13 -4.88 -29.04
CA LEU A 95 14.29 -5.67 -28.61
C LEU A 95 14.34 -7.07 -29.23
N LEU A 96 13.25 -7.56 -29.81
CA LEU A 96 13.16 -8.94 -30.30
C LEU A 96 13.72 -9.11 -31.72
N ASP A 97 13.41 -8.19 -32.65
CA ASP A 97 13.89 -8.26 -34.03
C ASP A 97 13.91 -6.88 -34.70
N GLU A 98 15.02 -6.52 -35.35
CA GLU A 98 15.17 -5.23 -36.04
C GLU A 98 14.26 -5.12 -37.29
N LYS A 99 13.82 -6.25 -37.87
CA LYS A 99 13.00 -6.26 -39.09
C LYS A 99 11.55 -5.81 -38.88
N ILE A 100 11.11 -5.68 -37.63
CA ILE A 100 9.74 -5.27 -37.29
C ILE A 100 9.68 -3.85 -36.71
N ILE A 101 10.79 -3.11 -36.70
CA ILE A 101 10.85 -1.76 -36.11
C ILE A 101 9.76 -0.85 -36.68
N ASP A 102 9.68 -0.76 -38.01
CA ASP A 102 8.68 0.08 -38.70
C ASP A 102 7.24 -0.35 -38.36
N ASP A 103 7.00 -1.66 -38.23
CA ASP A 103 5.69 -2.20 -37.88
C ASP A 103 5.33 -1.85 -36.43
N VAL A 104 6.27 -1.98 -35.50
CA VAL A 104 6.05 -1.69 -34.07
C VAL A 104 5.84 -0.19 -33.85
N GLU A 105 6.61 0.67 -34.52
CA GLU A 105 6.42 2.12 -34.41
C GLU A 105 5.06 2.56 -34.97
N TYR A 106 4.65 2.00 -36.12
CA TYR A 106 3.34 2.26 -36.69
C TYR A 106 2.22 1.87 -35.72
N VAL A 107 2.27 0.64 -35.18
CA VAL A 107 1.24 0.12 -34.27
C VAL A 107 1.23 0.89 -32.94
N ARG A 108 2.40 1.24 -32.39
CA ARG A 108 2.52 2.08 -31.19
C ARG A 108 1.78 3.40 -31.37
N ASN A 109 2.00 4.07 -32.50
CA ASN A 109 1.34 5.35 -32.79
C ASN A 109 -0.17 5.18 -32.92
N GLN A 110 -0.64 4.10 -33.58
CA GLN A 110 -2.07 3.78 -33.69
C GLN A 110 -2.71 3.55 -32.31
N TRP A 111 -2.07 2.82 -31.40
CA TRP A 111 -2.61 2.64 -30.05
C TRP A 111 -2.63 3.94 -29.24
N LEU A 112 -1.58 4.76 -29.34
CA LEU A 112 -1.53 6.06 -28.64
C LEU A 112 -2.62 7.01 -29.15
N GLU A 113 -2.84 7.07 -30.47
CA GLU A 113 -3.95 7.82 -31.07
C GLU A 113 -5.32 7.28 -30.61
N GLY A 114 -5.44 5.96 -30.50
CA GLY A 114 -6.64 5.30 -29.97
C GLY A 114 -6.99 5.77 -28.55
N ILE A 115 -6.00 6.01 -27.67
CA ILE A 115 -6.21 6.55 -26.32
C ILE A 115 -6.74 7.98 -26.34
N GLU A 116 -6.22 8.82 -27.24
CA GLU A 116 -6.57 10.23 -27.33
C GLU A 116 -7.97 10.44 -27.92
N THR A 117 -8.36 9.55 -28.84
CA THR A 117 -9.64 9.59 -29.56
C THR A 117 -10.80 8.89 -28.85
N LEU A 118 -10.56 8.30 -27.66
CA LEU A 118 -11.62 7.66 -26.89
C LEU A 118 -12.77 8.63 -26.62
N PRO A 119 -14.04 8.24 -26.88
CA PRO A 119 -15.18 9.11 -26.65
C PRO A 119 -15.33 9.41 -25.14
N PRO A 120 -15.83 10.60 -24.76
CA PRO A 120 -16.25 10.86 -23.38
C PRO A 120 -17.34 9.84 -23.04
N SER A 121 -17.12 9.04 -22.00
CA SER A 121 -17.97 7.92 -21.59
C SER A 121 -19.46 8.24 -21.68
N PHE A 122 -20.20 7.56 -22.56
CA PHE A 122 -21.66 7.67 -22.69
C PHE A 122 -22.38 6.33 -22.50
N LEU A 123 -21.70 5.29 -22.00
CA LEU A 123 -22.33 3.98 -21.81
C LEU A 123 -22.56 3.66 -20.33
N PRO A 124 -23.84 3.51 -19.91
CA PRO A 124 -24.19 2.97 -18.61
C PRO A 124 -24.05 1.44 -18.68
N CYS A 125 -22.93 0.90 -18.22
CA CYS A 125 -22.79 -0.55 -18.09
C CYS A 125 -22.66 -0.92 -16.61
N CYS A 126 -23.52 -1.83 -16.18
CA CYS A 126 -24.01 -2.02 -14.82
C CYS A 126 -23.29 -3.14 -14.02
N TYR A 127 -22.04 -3.46 -14.35
CA TYR A 127 -21.23 -4.43 -13.60
C TYR A 127 -19.75 -4.02 -13.60
N LEU A 128 -19.47 -2.81 -13.10
CA LEU A 128 -18.13 -2.23 -13.09
C LEU A 128 -17.36 -2.78 -11.88
N LEU A 129 -16.26 -3.50 -12.15
CA LEU A 129 -15.19 -3.71 -11.18
C LEU A 129 -14.69 -2.31 -10.77
N GLY A 130 -15.10 -1.86 -9.59
CA GLY A 130 -14.63 -0.63 -8.99
C GLY A 130 -13.22 -0.77 -8.48
N TRP A 131 -12.59 0.37 -8.14
CA TRP A 131 -11.29 0.38 -7.45
C TRP A 131 -11.28 -0.52 -6.21
N GLN A 132 -12.43 -0.65 -5.54
CA GLN A 132 -12.63 -1.49 -4.37
C GLN A 132 -12.49 -2.98 -4.67
N ASP A 133 -12.85 -3.40 -5.89
CA ASP A 133 -12.87 -4.79 -6.34
C ASP A 133 -11.51 -5.31 -6.82
N LEU A 134 -10.56 -4.42 -7.10
CA LEU A 134 -9.17 -4.79 -7.42
C LEU A 134 -8.50 -5.47 -6.22
N THR A 135 -7.62 -6.42 -6.47
CA THR A 135 -6.74 -6.98 -5.42
C THR A 135 -5.71 -5.94 -4.95
N GLU A 136 -5.11 -6.15 -3.77
CA GLU A 136 -4.06 -5.25 -3.27
C GLU A 136 -2.82 -5.25 -4.19
N ASP A 137 -2.49 -6.39 -4.80
CA ASP A 137 -1.36 -6.52 -5.72
C ASP A 137 -1.61 -5.75 -7.03
N GLU A 138 -2.81 -5.80 -7.58
CA GLU A 138 -3.19 -5.00 -8.76
C GLU A 138 -3.11 -3.50 -8.45
N ARG A 139 -3.70 -3.05 -7.33
CA ARG A 139 -3.65 -1.65 -6.91
C ARG A 139 -2.20 -1.17 -6.71
N LYS A 140 -1.32 -2.03 -6.20
CA LYS A 140 0.11 -1.77 -6.07
C LYS A 140 0.83 -1.66 -7.43
N VAL A 141 0.49 -2.51 -8.39
CA VAL A 141 1.04 -2.40 -9.76
C VAL A 141 0.63 -1.07 -10.40
N ILE A 142 -0.63 -0.64 -10.23
CA ILE A 142 -1.10 0.66 -10.74
C ILE A 142 -0.35 1.82 -10.05
N TRP A 143 -0.17 1.76 -8.72
CA TRP A 143 0.65 2.77 -8.03
C TRP A 143 2.07 2.83 -8.60
N THR A 144 2.79 1.71 -8.62
CA THR A 144 4.20 1.66 -9.02
C THR A 144 4.45 2.01 -10.49
N SER A 145 3.45 1.87 -11.35
CA SER A 145 3.54 2.25 -12.77
C SER A 145 3.27 3.72 -13.04
N THR A 146 2.50 4.40 -12.17
CA THR A 146 2.05 5.79 -12.39
C THR A 146 2.68 6.79 -11.44
N GLN A 147 3.23 6.32 -10.32
CA GLN A 147 3.83 7.13 -9.27
C GLN A 147 5.26 6.68 -9.00
N THR A 148 6.11 7.62 -8.59
CA THR A 148 7.46 7.32 -8.12
C THR A 148 7.49 7.18 -6.61
N GLY A 149 8.15 6.12 -6.11
CA GLY A 149 8.44 5.93 -4.69
C GLY A 149 7.45 5.04 -3.93
N GLU A 150 7.64 4.96 -2.62
CA GLU A 150 6.84 4.14 -1.69
C GLU A 150 5.44 4.73 -1.50
N GLU A 151 4.44 3.86 -1.36
CA GLU A 151 3.05 4.25 -1.16
C GLU A 151 2.86 5.09 0.13
N PRO A 152 2.18 6.25 0.08
CA PRO A 152 1.98 7.16 1.20
C PRO A 152 1.47 6.48 2.48
N TRP A 153 0.46 5.62 2.36
CA TRP A 153 -0.09 4.90 3.51
C TRP A 153 0.94 3.94 4.13
N LYS A 154 1.76 3.26 3.31
CA LYS A 154 2.82 2.39 3.83
C LYS A 154 3.90 3.19 4.57
N ARG A 155 4.30 4.35 4.03
CA ARG A 155 5.28 5.24 4.66
C ARG A 155 4.83 5.64 6.08
N ILE A 156 3.58 6.08 6.22
CA ILE A 156 2.98 6.44 7.52
C ILE A 156 2.87 5.24 8.46
N HIS A 157 2.30 4.13 8.00
CA HIS A 157 2.12 2.94 8.85
C HIS A 157 3.45 2.36 9.32
N ARG A 158 4.48 2.38 8.46
CA ARG A 158 5.84 1.98 8.81
C ARG A 158 6.45 2.91 9.87
N LYS A 159 6.29 4.23 9.71
CA LYS A 159 6.80 5.20 10.69
C LYS A 159 6.14 5.00 12.06
N LEU A 160 4.81 4.89 12.09
CA LEU A 160 4.06 4.61 13.31
C LEU A 160 4.45 3.27 13.93
N TYR A 161 4.59 2.20 13.12
CA TYR A 161 5.00 0.89 13.61
C TYR A 161 6.34 0.96 14.35
N VAL A 162 7.35 1.60 13.75
CA VAL A 162 8.68 1.74 14.35
C VAL A 162 8.61 2.50 15.67
N LEU A 163 7.97 3.67 15.67
CA LEU A 163 7.91 4.53 16.87
C LEU A 163 7.08 3.91 18.00
N ASN A 164 5.91 3.38 17.67
CA ASN A 164 5.07 2.71 18.66
C ASN A 164 5.82 1.53 19.27
N ARG A 165 6.50 0.72 18.46
CA ARG A 165 7.31 -0.40 18.93
C ARG A 165 8.43 0.06 19.88
N GLN A 166 9.16 1.11 19.53
CA GLN A 166 10.21 1.68 20.39
C GLN A 166 9.63 2.18 21.72
N TRP A 167 8.53 2.93 21.67
CA TRP A 167 7.83 3.42 22.86
C TRP A 167 7.35 2.27 23.75
N TYR A 168 6.77 1.22 23.15
CA TYR A 168 6.36 0.03 23.88
C TYR A 168 7.55 -0.66 24.56
N TYR A 169 8.69 -0.83 23.90
CA TYR A 169 9.85 -1.43 24.56
C TYR A 169 10.47 -0.55 25.65
N ALA A 170 10.45 0.77 25.47
CA ALA A 170 10.93 1.71 26.49
C ALA A 170 10.05 1.69 27.76
N LYS A 171 8.73 1.54 27.60
CA LYS A 171 7.76 1.49 28.71
C LYS A 171 7.53 0.07 29.24
N ALA A 172 7.81 -0.96 28.44
CA ALA A 172 7.83 -2.36 28.84
C ALA A 172 9.09 -2.68 29.65
N SER A 173 9.16 -2.20 30.89
CA SER A 173 10.01 -2.83 31.90
C SER A 173 9.80 -4.36 31.87
N PRO A 174 10.85 -5.20 32.03
CA PRO A 174 10.70 -6.65 32.12
C PRO A 174 9.69 -7.12 33.19
N ARG A 175 9.40 -6.26 34.18
CA ARG A 175 8.39 -6.52 35.22
C ARG A 175 6.96 -6.07 34.84
N SER A 176 6.77 -5.16 33.89
CA SER A 176 5.43 -4.71 33.46
C SER A 176 4.77 -5.67 32.47
N VAL A 177 5.55 -6.50 31.77
CA VAL A 177 5.04 -7.60 30.92
C VAL A 177 4.24 -8.64 31.74
N VAL A 178 4.59 -8.83 33.02
CA VAL A 178 3.97 -9.84 33.89
C VAL A 178 2.69 -9.35 34.58
N ARG A 179 2.43 -8.04 34.61
CA ARG A 179 1.38 -7.45 35.48
C ARG A 179 0.23 -6.75 34.77
N GLY A 180 0.01 -7.06 33.50
CA GLY A 180 -1.02 -6.39 32.71
C GLY A 180 -0.55 -4.98 32.41
N TYR A 181 0.17 -4.85 31.30
CA TYR A 181 0.43 -3.57 30.66
C TYR A 181 -0.85 -2.72 30.71
N ASN A 182 -0.75 -1.48 31.17
CA ASN A 182 -1.92 -0.62 31.29
C ASN A 182 -2.41 -0.34 29.85
N ALA A 183 -3.36 -1.14 29.37
CA ALA A 183 -3.85 -1.15 27.99
C ALA A 183 -4.48 0.18 27.54
N ALA A 184 -4.53 1.16 28.44
CA ALA A 184 -4.98 2.53 28.21
C ALA A 184 -3.84 3.50 27.83
N ALA A 185 -2.57 3.11 27.94
CA ALA A 185 -1.46 3.99 27.61
C ALA A 185 -1.16 3.93 26.10
N HIS A 186 -1.40 5.06 25.43
CA HIS A 186 -1.09 5.27 24.01
C HIS A 186 0.13 6.19 23.88
N PRO A 187 1.01 5.98 22.89
CA PRO A 187 2.06 6.95 22.60
C PRO A 187 1.41 8.28 22.15
N PRO A 188 2.05 9.43 22.43
CA PRO A 188 1.44 10.74 22.23
C PRO A 188 1.13 11.07 20.76
N TRP A 189 1.90 10.51 19.83
CA TRP A 189 1.70 10.63 18.38
C TRP A 189 0.66 9.65 17.81
N ASP A 190 0.25 8.62 18.56
CA ASP A 190 -0.73 7.63 18.11
C ASP A 190 -1.80 7.36 19.17
N LYS A 191 -2.60 8.39 19.46
CA LYS A 191 -3.71 8.35 20.42
C LYS A 191 -4.85 7.40 19.99
N GLN A 192 -4.88 7.03 18.71
CA GLN A 192 -5.87 6.11 18.14
C GLN A 192 -5.34 4.65 18.13
N GLY A 193 -4.02 4.52 18.09
CA GLY A 193 -3.19 3.33 18.14
C GLY A 193 -3.32 2.57 19.44
N GLY A 194 -4.25 1.64 19.52
CA GLY A 194 -4.32 0.73 20.67
C GLY A 194 -3.04 -0.06 20.84
N THR A 195 -2.71 -0.41 22.09
CA THR A 195 -1.87 -1.59 22.35
C THR A 195 -2.43 -2.76 21.54
N PRO A 196 -1.60 -3.58 20.88
CA PRO A 196 -2.07 -4.79 20.22
C PRO A 196 -2.82 -5.64 21.25
N ARG A 197 -4.15 -5.59 21.24
CA ARG A 197 -4.97 -6.50 22.02
C ARG A 197 -5.17 -7.72 21.16
N LYS A 198 -4.94 -8.88 21.75
CA LYS A 198 -5.45 -10.11 21.18
C LYS A 198 -6.98 -10.10 21.36
N ASP A 199 -7.72 -10.26 20.28
CA ASP A 199 -9.15 -10.54 20.33
C ASP A 199 -9.39 -11.92 20.98
N GLU A 200 -10.66 -12.31 21.07
CA GLU A 200 -11.08 -13.60 21.63
C GLU A 200 -10.47 -14.80 20.87
N ASN A 201 -10.03 -14.58 19.63
CA ASN A 201 -9.41 -15.57 18.75
C ASN A 201 -7.87 -15.52 18.76
N GLY A 202 -7.26 -14.66 19.57
CA GLY A 202 -5.81 -14.49 19.64
C GLY A 202 -5.20 -13.60 18.54
N GLN A 203 -6.02 -12.97 17.68
CA GLN A 203 -5.60 -12.06 16.63
C GLN A 203 -5.37 -10.65 17.18
N ASN A 204 -4.33 -9.98 16.70
CA ASN A 204 -4.00 -8.63 17.16
C ASN A 204 -4.95 -7.58 16.56
N GLU A 205 -5.97 -7.17 17.32
CA GLU A 205 -6.79 -5.99 17.07
C GLU A 205 -6.11 -4.74 17.66
N ALA A 206 -5.03 -4.29 17.04
CA ALA A 206 -4.58 -2.92 17.28
C ALA A 206 -5.57 -1.98 16.57
N LYS A 207 -6.29 -1.13 17.32
CA LYS A 207 -6.93 0.05 16.73
C LYS A 207 -5.82 0.83 16.04
N ARG A 208 -5.84 0.94 14.71
CA ARG A 208 -4.79 1.60 13.95
C ARG A 208 -5.03 3.10 13.94
N TRP A 209 -3.96 3.88 13.83
CA TRP A 209 -4.06 5.29 13.50
C TRP A 209 -4.82 5.44 12.18
N LYS A 210 -6.04 5.96 12.24
CA LYS A 210 -6.92 6.08 11.08
C LYS A 210 -6.85 7.44 10.45
N GLN A 211 -6.51 8.49 11.19
CA GLN A 211 -6.51 9.86 10.68
C GLN A 211 -5.42 10.70 11.32
N GLY A 212 -4.61 11.34 10.48
CA GLY A 212 -3.57 12.28 10.90
C GLY A 212 -4.01 13.74 10.94
N PRO A 213 -3.11 14.67 11.30
CA PRO A 213 -3.41 16.10 11.36
C PRO A 213 -3.78 16.71 10.00
N SER A 214 -3.34 16.12 8.88
CA SER A 214 -3.80 16.43 7.52
C SER A 214 -5.29 16.15 7.28
N ARG A 215 -5.96 15.46 8.22
CA ARG A 215 -7.34 14.94 8.11
C ARG A 215 -7.51 13.87 7.04
N ILE A 216 -6.43 13.39 6.42
CA ILE A 216 -6.46 12.22 5.55
C ILE A 216 -6.68 10.97 6.40
N MET A 217 -7.58 10.12 5.91
CA MET A 217 -7.74 8.78 6.46
C MET A 217 -6.60 7.92 5.97
N TRP A 218 -5.82 7.29 6.85
CA TRP A 218 -4.69 6.42 6.52
C TRP A 218 -5.06 4.96 6.73
N GLU A 219 -5.93 4.44 5.86
CA GLU A 219 -6.23 3.02 5.89
C GLU A 219 -5.01 2.18 5.55
N ALA A 220 -4.97 0.95 6.08
CA ALA A 220 -3.81 0.07 5.96
C ALA A 220 -3.59 -0.45 4.54
N PHE A 221 -4.64 -0.41 3.72
CA PHE A 221 -4.69 -0.96 2.38
C PHE A 221 -4.97 0.15 1.38
N SER A 222 -4.60 -0.09 0.13
CA SER A 222 -4.81 0.83 -0.98
C SER A 222 -6.29 1.05 -1.34
N SER A 223 -7.19 0.25 -0.76
CA SER A 223 -8.59 0.14 -1.20
C SER A 223 -9.42 1.40 -1.09
N SER A 224 -9.06 2.27 -0.15
CA SER A 224 -9.75 3.54 0.09
C SER A 224 -8.96 4.73 -0.48
N HIS A 225 -7.80 4.47 -1.08
CA HIS A 225 -6.86 5.45 -1.63
C HIS A 225 -6.91 5.44 -3.15
N HIS A 226 -8.03 5.90 -3.71
CA HIS A 226 -8.24 5.96 -5.16
C HIS A 226 -7.16 6.81 -5.87
N PRO A 227 -6.75 6.48 -7.11
CA PRO A 227 -5.72 7.22 -7.86
C PRO A 227 -5.87 8.74 -7.89
N SER A 228 -7.10 9.22 -8.01
CA SER A 228 -7.40 10.66 -8.00
C SER A 228 -7.04 11.39 -6.70
N THR A 229 -6.88 10.65 -5.60
CA THR A 229 -6.47 11.20 -4.30
C THR A 229 -4.96 11.18 -4.11
N TRP A 230 -4.19 10.50 -4.96
CA TRP A 230 -2.77 10.20 -4.70
C TRP A 230 -1.88 11.42 -4.54
N LYS A 231 -2.06 12.45 -5.37
CA LYS A 231 -1.32 13.71 -5.20
C LYS A 231 -1.58 14.33 -3.83
N ARG A 232 -2.86 14.38 -3.42
CA ARG A 232 -3.26 14.87 -2.10
C ARG A 232 -2.70 13.99 -0.98
N LEU A 233 -2.62 12.66 -1.17
CA LEU A 233 -1.99 11.75 -0.22
C LEU A 233 -0.47 11.98 -0.13
N GLN A 234 0.22 12.23 -1.24
CA GLN A 234 1.65 12.58 -1.26
C GLN A 234 1.94 13.90 -0.56
N ASP A 235 1.12 14.92 -0.77
CA ASP A 235 1.28 16.19 -0.07
C ASP A 235 1.00 16.03 1.43
N ALA A 236 0.01 15.21 1.79
CA ALA A 236 -0.40 14.99 3.17
C ALA A 236 0.56 14.09 3.97
N VAL A 237 1.15 13.08 3.33
CA VAL A 237 1.99 12.10 4.04
C VAL A 237 3.22 12.74 4.65
N ASP A 238 3.84 13.69 3.95
CA ASP A 238 5.04 14.36 4.43
C ASP A 238 4.72 15.30 5.61
N VAL A 239 3.57 15.99 5.55
CA VAL A 239 3.06 16.83 6.64
C VAL A 239 2.79 15.98 7.89
N ASP A 240 2.11 14.85 7.72
CA ASP A 240 1.75 13.97 8.82
C ASP A 240 2.97 13.27 9.43
N ILE A 241 3.93 12.84 8.61
CA ILE A 241 5.22 12.29 9.09
C ILE A 241 5.99 13.36 9.85
N ALA A 242 6.05 14.59 9.35
CA ALA A 242 6.73 15.70 10.04
C ALA A 242 6.10 15.98 11.41
N TRP A 243 4.77 15.98 11.49
CA TRP A 243 4.06 16.12 12.76
C TRP A 243 4.34 14.97 13.72
N ILE A 244 4.36 13.72 13.25
CA ILE A 244 4.71 12.54 14.07
C ILE A 244 6.11 12.70 14.66
N VAL A 245 7.09 13.08 13.83
CA VAL A 245 8.49 13.28 14.27
C VAL A 245 8.62 14.44 15.26
N GLN A 246 7.92 15.54 15.02
CA GLN A 246 7.94 16.68 15.93
C GLN A 246 7.31 16.34 17.29
N THR A 247 6.18 15.64 17.28
CA THR A 247 5.49 15.18 18.51
C THR A 247 6.36 14.20 19.30
N GLU A 248 7.08 13.31 18.61
CA GLU A 248 8.05 12.42 19.23
C GLU A 248 9.17 13.21 19.92
N LYS A 249 9.74 14.20 19.23
CA LYS A 249 10.82 15.03 19.77
C LYS A 249 10.39 15.81 21.01
N GLU A 250 9.24 16.47 20.95
CA GLU A 250 8.67 17.21 22.09
C GLU A 250 8.45 16.31 23.30
N TYR A 251 7.96 15.09 23.08
CA TYR A 251 7.79 14.10 24.15
C TYR A 251 9.12 13.68 24.78
N GLN A 252 10.18 13.48 23.98
CA GLN A 252 11.50 13.13 24.51
C GLN A 252 12.09 14.29 25.32
N GLU A 253 11.92 15.53 24.86
CA GLU A 253 12.36 16.72 25.59
C GLU A 253 11.61 16.88 26.92
N GLU A 254 10.29 16.63 26.95
CA GLU A 254 9.48 16.61 28.16
C GLU A 254 9.96 15.57 29.18
N ILE A 255 10.30 14.35 28.71
CA ILE A 255 10.86 13.30 29.58
C ILE A 255 12.19 13.77 30.20
N VAL A 256 13.12 14.26 29.37
CA VAL A 256 14.44 14.70 29.84
C VAL A 256 14.32 15.85 30.84
N GLN A 257 13.44 16.82 30.57
CA GLN A 257 13.18 17.93 31.46
C GLN A 257 12.59 17.46 32.80
N THR A 258 11.60 16.56 32.76
CA THR A 258 11.00 15.95 33.96
C THR A 258 12.04 15.20 34.80
N GLU A 259 12.92 14.43 34.16
CA GLU A 259 14.01 13.72 34.84
C GLU A 259 15.00 14.70 35.50
N LYS A 260 15.32 15.81 34.83
CA LYS A 260 16.21 16.85 35.36
C LYS A 260 15.60 17.53 36.59
N GLU A 261 14.33 17.94 36.53
CA GLU A 261 13.60 18.53 37.65
C GLU A 261 13.54 17.57 38.85
N CYS A 262 13.28 16.29 38.58
CA CYS A 262 13.30 15.25 39.61
C CYS A 262 14.67 15.12 40.29
N ARG A 263 15.78 15.32 39.57
CA ARG A 263 17.15 15.27 40.14
C ARG A 263 17.55 16.54 40.89
N GLU A 264 17.09 17.72 40.47
CA GLU A 264 17.59 19.00 40.96
C GLU A 264 16.89 19.53 42.22
N GLU A 265 15.63 19.21 42.52
CA GLU A 265 15.06 19.69 43.79
C GLU A 265 15.66 18.92 44.99
N PRO A 266 16.23 19.61 45.99
CA PRO A 266 16.73 18.97 47.19
C PRO A 266 15.56 18.36 47.96
N VAL A 267 15.64 17.05 48.21
CA VAL A 267 14.71 16.34 49.07
C VAL A 267 14.97 16.80 50.51
N GLN A 268 14.08 17.62 51.08
CA GLN A 268 14.24 18.08 52.46
C GLN A 268 13.67 17.06 53.45
N THR A 269 12.67 16.29 53.01
CA THR A 269 12.05 15.25 53.83
C THR A 269 11.85 13.95 53.05
N GLU A 270 11.81 12.83 53.78
CA GLU A 270 11.51 11.51 53.20
C GLU A 270 10.12 11.45 52.55
N GLU A 271 9.15 12.21 53.06
CA GLU A 271 7.80 12.29 52.48
C GLU A 271 7.81 12.97 51.11
N GLU A 272 8.58 14.05 50.95
CA GLU A 272 8.80 14.68 49.64
C GLU A 272 9.51 13.74 48.65
N TYR A 273 10.44 12.89 49.14
CA TYR A 273 11.08 11.88 48.28
C TYR A 273 10.07 10.87 47.74
N GLN A 274 9.21 10.34 48.62
CA GLN A 274 8.20 9.35 48.22
C GLN A 274 7.15 9.99 47.31
N GLU A 275 6.75 11.23 47.56
CA GLU A 275 5.83 11.97 46.69
C GLU A 275 6.45 12.24 45.31
N ARG A 276 7.75 12.55 45.25
CA ARG A 276 8.50 12.72 43.99
C ARG A 276 8.58 11.42 43.19
N ILE A 277 8.86 10.29 43.83
CA ILE A 277 8.83 8.97 43.16
C ILE A 277 7.43 8.70 42.57
N VAL A 278 6.38 9.02 43.31
CA VAL A 278 4.99 8.83 42.86
C VAL A 278 4.65 9.76 41.68
N ARG A 279 5.07 11.03 41.72
CA ARG A 279 4.85 11.98 40.61
C ARG A 279 5.64 11.60 39.36
N ALA A 280 6.90 11.18 39.50
CA ALA A 280 7.71 10.68 38.39
C ALA A 280 7.07 9.44 37.74
N GLN A 281 6.58 8.50 38.54
CA GLN A 281 5.85 7.33 38.05
C GLN A 281 4.52 7.72 37.39
N ALA A 282 3.80 8.73 37.90
CA ALA A 282 2.56 9.22 37.30
C ALA A 282 2.80 9.92 35.95
N ALA A 283 3.86 10.74 35.84
CA ALA A 283 4.28 11.38 34.60
C ALA A 283 4.73 10.35 33.56
N GLU A 284 5.48 9.31 33.96
CA GLU A 284 5.82 8.18 33.09
C GLU A 284 4.58 7.46 32.52
N HIS A 285 3.46 7.50 33.23
CA HIS A 285 2.19 6.91 32.83
C HIS A 285 1.24 7.89 32.11
N GLY A 286 1.70 9.10 31.76
CA GLY A 286 0.95 10.05 30.93
C GLY A 286 -0.22 10.73 31.65
N ALA A 287 -0.22 10.78 32.99
CA ALA A 287 -1.21 11.53 33.76
C ALA A 287 -0.80 13.01 33.82
N THR A 288 -1.06 13.78 32.76
CA THR A 288 -0.56 15.17 32.66
C THR A 288 -1.47 16.25 33.24
N SER A 289 -2.61 15.96 33.88
CA SER A 289 -3.42 17.06 34.47
C SER A 289 -4.47 16.68 35.53
N GLY A 290 -4.40 15.51 36.16
CA GLY A 290 -5.33 15.14 37.22
C GLY A 290 -4.62 14.45 38.38
N ASN A 291 -5.05 14.74 39.61
CA ASN A 291 -4.62 13.97 40.77
C ASN A 291 -4.82 12.48 40.46
N PRO A 292 -3.77 11.64 40.54
CA PRO A 292 -3.91 10.22 40.28
C PRO A 292 -4.95 9.65 41.25
N PRO A 293 -5.79 8.69 40.80
CA PRO A 293 -6.85 8.14 41.64
C PRO A 293 -6.28 7.64 42.98
N GLU A 294 -6.96 7.89 44.10
CA GLU A 294 -6.49 7.51 45.44
C GLU A 294 -6.13 6.02 45.54
N SER A 295 -6.76 5.16 44.73
CA SER A 295 -6.46 3.73 44.64
C SER A 295 -5.05 3.45 44.08
N PHE A 296 -4.56 4.28 43.15
CA PHE A 296 -3.20 4.20 42.61
C PHE A 296 -2.17 4.65 43.66
N LEU A 297 -2.43 5.78 44.32
CA LEU A 297 -1.61 6.31 45.40
C LEU A 297 -1.49 5.33 46.58
N SER A 298 -2.63 4.77 47.02
CA SER A 298 -2.70 3.73 48.07
C SER A 298 -1.90 2.48 47.71
N GLY A 299 -1.91 2.09 46.43
CA GLY A 299 -1.16 0.95 45.92
C GLY A 299 0.37 1.14 45.90
N ILE A 300 0.84 2.37 45.73
CA ILE A 300 2.28 2.71 45.77
C ILE A 300 2.74 2.82 47.24
N VAL A 301 1.99 3.53 48.08
CA VAL A 301 2.29 3.69 49.52
C VAL A 301 2.36 2.34 50.25
N LYS A 302 1.42 1.42 49.98
CA LYS A 302 1.45 0.04 50.55
C LYS A 302 2.69 -0.76 50.15
N ARG A 303 3.28 -0.50 48.97
CA ARG A 303 4.48 -1.22 48.51
C ARG A 303 5.75 -0.67 49.14
N LEU A 304 5.84 0.65 49.28
CA LEU A 304 6.98 1.31 49.92
C LEU A 304 7.03 0.98 51.42
N THR A 305 5.88 0.94 52.09
CA THR A 305 5.78 0.50 53.49
C THR A 305 6.11 -0.99 53.67
N LYS A 306 5.74 -1.86 52.73
CA LYS A 306 6.11 -3.29 52.78
C LYS A 306 7.61 -3.53 52.62
N PHE A 307 8.32 -2.69 51.86
CA PHE A 307 9.78 -2.77 51.73
C PHE A 307 10.52 -2.30 52.99
N ARG A 308 9.94 -1.38 53.77
CA ARG A 308 10.49 -0.92 55.05
C ARG A 308 10.38 -1.92 56.20
N GLY A 309 9.47 -2.89 56.12
CA GLY A 309 9.36 -3.96 57.14
C GLY A 309 10.31 -5.14 56.94
N LEU A 310 11.20 -5.08 55.95
CA LEU A 310 12.14 -6.14 55.58
C LEU A 310 13.62 -5.77 55.86
N PHE A 311 13.86 -4.61 56.47
CA PHE A 311 15.17 -4.17 56.97
C PHE A 311 15.06 -3.79 58.44
#